data_AF-A0A6I3FCI1-F1
#
_entry.id   AF-A0A6I3FCI1-F1
#
_cell.length_a   1.000
_cell.length_b   1.000
_cell.length_c   1.000
_cell.angle_alpha   90.00
_cell.angle_beta   90.00
_cell.angle_gamma   90.00
#
_symmetry.space_group_name_H-M   'P 1'
#
loop_
_entity.id
_entity.type
_entity.pdbx_description
1 polymer ?
#
loop_
_entity_poly.entity_id
_entity_poly.type
_entity_poly.pdbx_seq_one_letter_code
_entity_poly.pdbx_strand_id
1 'polypeptide(L)' 'MPEFVHQELLPLGADNTDYRKISGDGVETVETSVGTFLRVAPSALTLLSATAMFEIAHFP' A
#
# COMPACT_ATOMS: atom_id res chain seq x y z
N MET A 1 19.96 34.20 -9.25
CA MET A 1 19.42 33.34 -8.17
C MET A 1 19.71 31.90 -8.54
N PRO A 2 20.21 31.06 -7.63
CA PRO A 2 20.36 29.64 -7.93
C PRO A 2 18.98 29.02 -8.22
N GLU A 3 18.96 28.05 -9.12
CA GLU A 3 17.77 27.29 -9.45
C GLU A 3 17.37 26.40 -8.26
N PHE A 4 16.07 26.32 -7.98
CA PHE A 4 15.57 25.45 -6.92
C PHE A 4 15.59 23.99 -7.40
N VAL A 5 16.26 23.13 -6.65
CA VAL A 5 16.26 21.69 -6.89
C VAL A 5 15.56 21.03 -5.72
N HIS A 6 14.46 20.33 -6.01
CA HIS A 6 13.78 19.50 -5.03
C HIS A 6 14.68 18.32 -4.67
N GLN A 7 14.93 18.13 -3.38
CA GLN A 7 15.63 16.97 -2.86
C GLN A 7 14.74 16.29 -1.81
N GLU A 8 14.49 15.00 -2.00
CA GLU A 8 13.80 14.17 -1.03
C GLU A 8 14.60 14.12 0.28
N LEU A 9 13.94 14.41 1.41
CA LEU A 9 14.57 14.34 2.73
C LEU A 9 14.92 12.90 3.10
N LEU A 10 14.10 11.94 2.67
CA LEU A 10 14.25 10.52 2.97
C LEU A 10 13.99 9.72 1.66
N PRO A 11 15.03 9.53 0.82
CA PRO A 11 14.86 8.78 -0.41
C PRO A 11 14.52 7.32 -0.11
N LEU A 12 13.54 6.77 -0.82
CA LEU A 12 13.17 5.37 -0.70
C LEU A 12 14.29 4.47 -1.23
N GLY A 13 14.57 3.40 -0.49
CA GLY A 13 15.47 2.33 -0.93
C GLY A 13 14.71 1.20 -1.64
N ALA A 14 15.43 0.17 -2.07
CA ALA A 14 14.82 -1.05 -2.59
C ALA A 14 14.01 -1.75 -1.49
N ASP A 15 12.78 -2.17 -1.81
CA ASP A 15 11.98 -3.02 -0.95
C ASP A 15 12.34 -4.49 -1.20
N ASN A 16 12.91 -5.13 -0.18
CA ASN A 16 13.27 -6.55 -0.19
C ASN A 16 12.40 -7.37 0.78
N THR A 17 11.26 -6.82 1.20
CA THR A 17 10.36 -7.47 2.14
C THR A 17 9.56 -8.55 1.42
N ASP A 18 9.51 -9.76 2.00
CA ASP A 18 8.68 -10.84 1.46
C ASP A 18 7.20 -10.62 1.84
N TYR A 19 6.31 -10.64 0.83
CA TYR A 19 4.88 -10.45 1.02
C TYR A 19 4.08 -11.71 0.66
N ARG A 20 3.01 -11.94 1.42
CA ARG A 20 1.99 -12.95 1.11
C ARG A 20 0.68 -12.28 0.71
N LYS A 21 0.05 -12.76 -0.36
CA LYS A 21 -1.30 -12.32 -0.74
C LYS A 21 -2.32 -12.82 0.27
N ILE A 22 -3.03 -11.89 0.92
CA ILE A 22 -4.11 -12.19 1.87
C ILE A 22 -5.42 -12.46 1.11
N SER A 23 -5.86 -11.53 0.26
CA SER A 23 -7.04 -11.67 -0.61
C SER A 23 -6.94 -10.72 -1.81
N GLY A 24 -7.81 -10.91 -2.80
CA GLY A 24 -8.11 -9.92 -3.85
C GLY A 24 -9.47 -9.25 -3.68
N ASP A 25 -10.22 -9.59 -2.63
CA ASP A 25 -11.56 -9.05 -2.40
C ASP A 25 -11.51 -7.61 -1.87
N GLY A 26 -12.52 -6.82 -2.22
CA GLY A 26 -12.61 -5.43 -1.79
C GLY A 26 -11.64 -4.50 -2.52
N VAL A 27 -11.00 -4.94 -3.60
CA VAL A 27 -10.27 -4.07 -4.53
C VAL A 27 -10.78 -4.22 -5.94
N GLU A 28 -10.90 -3.11 -6.65
CA GLU A 28 -11.23 -3.09 -8.08
C GLU A 28 -10.55 -1.92 -8.77
N THR A 29 -10.22 -2.12 -10.05
CA THR A 29 -9.69 -1.06 -10.90
C THR A 29 -10.85 -0.29 -11.54
N VAL A 30 -10.79 1.04 -11.51
CA VAL A 30 -11.81 1.92 -12.07
C VAL A 30 -11.15 2.91 -13.02
N GLU A 31 -11.71 3.02 -14.23
CA GLU A 31 -11.29 4.01 -15.21
C GLU A 31 -11.95 5.37 -14.94
N THR A 32 -11.15 6.43 -14.97
CA THR A 32 -11.60 7.81 -14.79
C THR A 32 -11.06 8.71 -15.90
N SER A 33 -11.60 9.92 -16.03
CA SER A 33 -11.12 10.90 -17.02
C SER A 33 -9.67 11.33 -16.82
N VAL A 34 -9.10 11.12 -15.63
CA VAL A 34 -7.73 11.48 -15.27
C VAL A 34 -6.81 10.27 -15.14
N GLY A 35 -7.31 9.06 -15.45
CA GLY A 35 -6.53 7.82 -15.48
C GLY A 35 -7.17 6.67 -14.71
N THR A 36 -6.40 5.60 -14.53
CA THR A 36 -6.80 4.38 -13.85
C THR A 36 -6.58 4.48 -12.34
N PHE A 37 -7.64 4.23 -11.55
CA PHE A 37 -7.61 4.29 -10.09
C PHE A 37 -7.89 2.92 -9.48
N LEU A 38 -7.31 2.65 -8.32
CA LEU A 38 -7.67 1.51 -7.49
C LEU A 38 -8.71 1.93 -6.46
N ARG A 39 -9.91 1.36 -6.53
CA ARG A 39 -10.90 1.50 -5.47
C ARG A 39 -10.66 0.42 -4.43
N VAL A 40 -10.60 0.83 -3.17
CA VAL A 40 -10.40 -0.07 -2.02
C VAL A 40 -11.60 0.06 -1.09
N ALA A 41 -12.28 -1.05 -0.82
CA ALA A 41 -13.39 -1.11 0.12
C ALA A 41 -12.87 -1.04 1.57
N PRO A 42 -13.61 -0.39 2.50
CA PRO A 42 -13.22 -0.34 3.90
C PRO A 42 -13.01 -1.72 4.54
N SER A 43 -13.77 -2.73 4.11
CA SER A 43 -13.63 -4.11 4.59
C SER A 43 -12.26 -4.72 4.31
N ALA A 44 -11.60 -4.35 3.20
CA ALA A 44 -10.25 -4.82 2.88
C ALA A 44 -9.21 -4.30 3.89
N LEU A 45 -9.37 -3.06 4.37
CA LEU A 45 -8.51 -2.47 5.40
C LEU A 45 -8.69 -3.16 6.76
N THR A 46 -9.94 -3.46 7.12
CA THR A 46 -10.26 -4.22 8.34
C THR A 46 -9.64 -5.61 8.30
N LEU A 47 -9.77 -6.33 7.18
CA LEU A 47 -9.18 -7.66 7.00
C LEU A 47 -7.65 -7.62 7.11
N LEU A 48 -7.02 -6.67 6.43
CA LEU A 48 -5.57 -6.49 6.47
C LEU A 48 -5.08 -6.26 7.90
N SER A 49 -5.73 -5.35 8.62
CA SER A 49 -5.34 -4.98 9.99
C SER A 49 -5.55 -6.13 10.97
N ALA A 50 -6.68 -6.83 10.88
CA ALA A 50 -6.97 -7.98 11.72
C ALA A 50 -5.98 -9.13 11.48
N THR A 51 -5.65 -9.39 10.21
CA THR A 51 -4.67 -10.42 9.83
C THR A 51 -3.28 -10.07 10.38
N ALA A 52 -2.81 -8.85 10.14
CA ALA A 52 -1.50 -8.40 10.61
C ALA A 52 -1.36 -8.47 12.14
N MET A 53 -2.39 -8.01 12.88
CA MET A 53 -2.38 -8.04 14.35
C MET A 53 -2.45 -9.47 14.90
N PHE A 54 -3.19 -10.36 14.23
CA PHE A 54 -3.18 -11.78 14.61
C PHE A 54 -1.81 -12.42 14.36
N GLU A 55 -1.22 -12.16 13.19
CA GLU A 55 0.04 -12.78 12.79
C GLU A 55 1.21 -12.36 13.67
N ILE A 56 1.36 -11.06 13.94
CA ILE A 56 2.44 -10.56 14.81
C ILE A 56 2.35 -11.10 16.24
N ALA A 57 1.15 -11.45 16.71
CA ALA A 57 0.95 -12.01 18.04
C ALA A 57 1.31 -13.50 18.15
N HIS A 58 1.34 -14.24 17.04
CA HIS A 58 1.48 -15.71 17.05
C HIS A 58 2.65 -16.25 16.21
N PHE A 59 3.16 -15.49 15.25
CA PHE A 59 4.24 -15.90 14.34
C PHE A 59 5.41 -14.89 14.36
N PRO A 60 6.15 -14.80 15.48
CA PRO A 60 7.39 -14.02 15.56
C PRO A 60 8.58 -14.69 14.85
#